data_AF-A0A327HKF2-F1
#
_entry.id   AF-A0A327HKF2-F1
#
_cell.length_a   1.000
_cell.length_b   1.000
_cell.length_c   1.000
_cell.angle_alpha   90.00
_cell.angle_beta   90.00
_cell.angle_gamma   90.00
#
_symmetry.space_group_name_H-M   'P 1'
#
loop_
_entity.id
_entity.type
_entity.pdbx_description
1 polymer ?
#
loop_
_entity_poly.entity_id
_entity_poly.type
_entity_poly.pdbx_seq_one_letter_code
_entity_poly.pdbx_strand_id
1 'polypeptide(L)'
;MGWTPEFANRAANGDLTVGIIGLGYVGLPTAIGFHDSGFNVWGVDISQRTIDMVKRGENPTGDPDVNDIIPAPGSERWNITTSTSEAVPHCDVVLVTVPTPVTEDLKPDLTYVQSAGRAVFDSLVRGSRTIVVLESTVYP
;
A
#
# COMPACT_ATOMS: atom_id res chain seq x y z
N MET A 1 21.36 -2.81 -16.24
CA MET A 1 20.25 -2.71 -15.27
C MET A 1 19.50 -1.41 -15.52
N GLY A 2 18.62 -1.38 -16.53
CA GLY A 2 17.76 -0.22 -16.80
C GLY A 2 16.31 -0.65 -16.69
N TRP A 3 15.48 0.20 -16.10
CA TRP A 3 14.03 0.12 -16.30
C TRP A 3 13.74 0.45 -17.76
N THR A 4 12.79 -0.25 -18.36
CA THR A 4 12.50 -0.08 -19.79
C THR A 4 11.80 1.26 -20.01
N PRO A 5 11.97 1.91 -21.17
CA PRO A 5 11.15 3.07 -21.55
C PRO A 5 9.65 2.79 -21.44
N GLU A 6 9.26 1.53 -21.64
CA GLU A 6 7.90 1.04 -21.42
C GLU A 6 7.42 1.23 -19.97
N PHE A 7 8.23 0.92 -18.96
CA PHE A 7 7.84 1.15 -17.56
C PHE A 7 7.62 2.63 -17.26
N ALA A 8 8.52 3.50 -17.74
CA ALA A 8 8.39 4.94 -17.56
C ALA A 8 7.15 5.51 -18.25
N ASN A 9 6.84 5.02 -19.47
CA ASN A 9 5.64 5.42 -20.19
C ASN A 9 4.36 4.97 -19.47
N ARG A 10 4.32 3.72 -18.99
CA ARG A 10 3.19 3.22 -18.19
C ARG A 10 2.99 4.04 -16.92
N ALA A 11 4.08 4.43 -16.24
CA ALA A 11 4.03 5.30 -15.07
C ALA A 11 3.44 6.67 -15.42
N ALA A 12 3.88 7.28 -16.52
CA ALA A 12 3.42 8.61 -16.95
C ALA A 12 1.94 8.63 -17.36
N ASN A 13 1.40 7.48 -17.81
CA ASN A 13 0.02 7.34 -18.24
C ASN A 13 -0.95 6.85 -17.14
N GLY A 14 -0.45 6.50 -15.94
CA GLY A 14 -1.28 5.90 -14.90
C GLY A 14 -1.59 4.41 -15.09
N ASP A 15 -0.89 3.73 -16.02
CA ASP A 15 -1.12 2.32 -16.38
C ASP A 15 -0.41 1.31 -15.45
N LEU A 16 0.20 1.80 -14.37
CA LEU A 16 0.81 0.95 -13.34
C LEU A 16 -0.21 0.56 -12.27
N THR A 17 0.02 -0.61 -11.69
CA THR A 17 -0.67 -1.01 -10.46
C THR A 17 0.22 -0.75 -9.25
N VAL A 18 -0.30 0.01 -8.28
CA VAL A 18 0.38 0.38 -7.05
C VAL A 18 -0.24 -0.35 -5.86
N GLY A 19 0.57 -1.13 -5.15
CA GLY A 19 0.21 -1.78 -3.90
C GLY A 19 0.63 -0.94 -2.70
N ILE A 20 -0.25 -0.78 -1.71
CA ILE A 20 0.04 -0.08 -0.46
C ILE A 20 -0.16 -1.04 0.70
N ILE A 21 0.91 -1.33 1.45
CA ILE A 21 0.88 -2.25 2.60
C ILE A 21 0.83 -1.45 3.90
N GLY A 22 -0.33 -1.50 4.55
CA GLY A 22 -0.73 -0.72 5.71
C GLY A 22 -1.62 0.45 5.29
N LEU A 23 -2.89 0.48 5.71
CA LEU A 23 -3.86 1.54 5.41
C LEU A 23 -4.11 2.44 6.63
N GLY A 24 -3.01 2.77 7.32
CA GLY A 24 -3.00 3.73 8.42
C GLY A 24 -2.90 5.18 7.93
N TYR A 25 -2.46 6.06 8.83
CA TYR A 25 -2.36 7.50 8.61
C TYR A 25 -1.57 7.89 7.35
N VAL A 26 -0.48 7.20 7.02
CA VAL A 26 0.31 7.48 5.80
C VAL A 26 -0.23 6.72 4.59
N GLY A 27 -0.48 5.43 4.76
CA GLY A 27 -0.81 4.56 3.63
C GLY A 27 -2.18 4.83 3.01
N LEU A 28 -3.22 5.10 3.80
CA LEU A 28 -4.55 5.38 3.25
C LEU A 28 -4.58 6.63 2.34
N PRO A 29 -4.14 7.83 2.78
CA PRO A 29 -4.11 8.98 1.88
C PRO A 29 -3.17 8.79 0.68
N THR A 30 -2.09 8.02 0.85
CA THR A 30 -1.19 7.67 -0.27
C THR A 30 -1.92 6.81 -1.31
N ALA A 31 -2.68 5.79 -0.86
CA ALA A 31 -3.49 4.95 -1.72
C ALA A 31 -4.55 5.77 -2.49
N ILE A 32 -5.23 6.68 -1.80
CA ILE A 32 -6.23 7.58 -2.38
C ILE A 32 -5.57 8.48 -3.43
N GLY A 33 -4.43 9.09 -3.14
CA GLY A 33 -3.72 9.95 -4.08
C GLY A 33 -3.30 9.24 -5.38
N PHE A 34 -2.87 7.98 -5.30
CA PHE A 34 -2.60 7.17 -6.49
C PHE A 34 -3.88 6.84 -7.27
N HIS A 35 -4.98 6.51 -6.57
CA HIS A 35 -6.27 6.24 -7.19
C HIS A 35 -6.81 7.46 -7.93
N ASP A 36 -6.79 8.63 -7.30
CA ASP A 36 -7.19 9.92 -7.88
C ASP A 36 -6.32 10.32 -9.09
N SER A 37 -5.05 9.92 -9.07
CA SER A 37 -4.12 10.12 -10.20
C SER A 37 -4.34 9.12 -11.34
N GLY A 38 -5.34 8.23 -11.24
CA GLY A 38 -5.76 7.30 -12.30
C GLY A 38 -5.16 5.91 -12.21
N PHE A 39 -4.27 5.63 -11.26
CA PHE A 39 -3.62 4.33 -11.12
C PHE A 39 -4.57 3.24 -10.64
N ASN A 40 -4.24 1.98 -10.96
CA ASN A 40 -4.85 0.83 -10.30
C ASN A 40 -4.22 0.64 -8.93
N VAL A 41 -5.04 0.58 -7.88
CA VAL A 41 -4.56 0.51 -6.50
C VAL A 41 -4.99 -0.79 -5.85
N TRP A 42 -4.04 -1.39 -5.11
CA TRP A 42 -4.27 -2.47 -4.16
C TRP A 42 -3.88 -2.01 -2.76
N GLY A 43 -4.86 -1.69 -1.92
CA GLY A 43 -4.63 -1.40 -0.51
C GLY A 43 -4.72 -2.66 0.35
N VAL A 44 -3.73 -2.88 1.21
CA VAL A 44 -3.65 -4.02 2.10
C VAL A 44 -3.53 -3.56 3.55
N ASP A 45 -4.35 -4.13 4.44
CA ASP A 45 -4.19 -3.95 5.88
C ASP A 45 -4.59 -5.23 6.61
N ILE A 46 -3.86 -5.60 7.67
CA ILE A 46 -4.14 -6.81 8.45
C ILE A 46 -5.45 -6.72 9.25
N SER A 47 -5.92 -5.50 9.52
CA SER A 47 -7.13 -5.24 10.28
C SER A 47 -8.37 -5.38 9.39
N GLN A 48 -9.16 -6.44 9.62
CA GLN A 48 -10.44 -6.60 8.94
C GLN A 48 -11.38 -5.39 9.16
N ARG A 49 -11.32 -4.77 10.36
CA ARG A 49 -12.07 -3.55 10.66
C ARG A 49 -11.70 -2.41 9.69
N THR A 50 -10.40 -2.21 9.45
CA THR A 50 -9.89 -1.19 8.54
C THR A 50 -10.39 -1.47 7.13
N ILE A 51 -10.26 -2.71 6.66
CA ILE A 51 -10.72 -3.13 5.33
C ILE A 51 -12.21 -2.91 5.14
N ASP A 52 -13.03 -3.31 6.13
CA ASP A 52 -14.48 -3.17 6.04
C ASP A 52 -14.92 -1.71 6.00
N MET A 53 -14.29 -0.83 6.77
CA MET A 53 -14.55 0.61 6.75
C MET A 53 -14.16 1.22 5.41
N VAL A 54 -12.94 0.96 4.93
CA VAL A 54 -12.45 1.52 3.65
C VAL A 54 -13.32 1.05 2.47
N LYS A 55 -13.75 -0.23 2.46
CA LYS A 55 -14.67 -0.75 1.43
C LYS A 55 -16.05 -0.09 1.44
N ARG A 56 -16.47 0.47 2.58
CA ARG A 56 -17.71 1.25 2.70
C ARG A 56 -17.52 2.74 2.38
N GLY A 57 -16.31 3.17 2.04
CA GLY A 57 -16.00 4.59 1.87
C GLY A 57 -15.86 5.33 3.20
N GLU A 58 -15.58 4.62 4.29
CA GLU A 58 -15.49 5.18 5.65
C GLU A 58 -14.04 5.26 6.13
N ASN A 59 -13.73 6.31 6.91
CA ASN A 59 -12.40 6.57 7.42
C ASN A 59 -12.03 5.72 8.66
N PRO A 60 -11.02 4.82 8.56
CA PRO A 60 -10.57 4.01 9.70
C PRO A 60 -9.53 4.71 10.59
N THR A 61 -8.87 5.78 10.13
CA THR A 61 -7.68 6.39 10.77
C THR A 61 -8.04 7.39 11.86
N GLY A 62 -9.25 7.97 11.78
CA GLY A 62 -9.69 9.04 12.67
C GLY A 62 -9.12 10.43 12.30
N ASP A 63 -8.32 10.52 11.25
CA ASP A 63 -7.85 11.80 10.70
C ASP A 63 -8.98 12.48 9.91
N PRO A 64 -9.48 13.65 10.33
CA PRO A 64 -10.59 14.31 9.66
C PRO A 64 -10.29 14.69 8.21
N ASP A 65 -9.03 14.87 7.83
CA ASP A 65 -8.63 15.30 6.50
C ASP A 65 -8.91 14.23 5.43
N VAL A 66 -9.04 12.96 5.84
CA VAL A 66 -9.36 11.85 4.93
C VAL A 66 -10.84 11.46 4.92
N ASN A 67 -11.71 12.10 5.72
CA ASN A 67 -13.11 11.69 5.89
C ASN A 67 -13.92 11.68 4.58
N ASP A 68 -13.69 12.67 3.71
CA ASP A 68 -14.54 12.93 2.55
C ASP A 68 -13.87 12.53 1.22
N ILE A 69 -12.68 11.92 1.28
CA ILE A 69 -11.87 11.59 0.09
C ILE A 69 -11.68 10.09 -0.12
N ILE A 70 -12.31 9.24 0.69
CA ILE A 70 -12.20 7.79 0.50
C ILE A 70 -13.05 7.38 -0.71
N PRO A 71 -12.50 6.60 -1.65
CA PRO A 71 -13.25 6.13 -2.80
C PRO A 71 -14.54 5.41 -2.40
N ALA A 72 -15.62 5.74 -3.12
CA ALA A 72 -16.93 5.15 -2.87
C ALA A 72 -16.90 3.61 -3.08
N PRO A 73 -17.79 2.87 -2.42
CA PRO A 73 -17.90 1.42 -2.61
C PRO A 73 -18.06 1.04 -4.09
N GLY A 74 -17.24 0.09 -4.55
CA GLY A 74 -17.28 -0.36 -5.94
C GLY A 74 -16.59 0.58 -6.93
N SER A 75 -15.82 1.57 -6.46
CA SER A 75 -14.97 2.39 -7.33
C SER A 75 -14.04 1.51 -8.18
N GLU A 76 -13.99 1.77 -9.48
CA GLU A 76 -13.04 1.10 -10.36
C GLU A 76 -11.61 1.37 -9.91
N ARG A 77 -10.70 0.44 -10.20
CA ARG A 77 -9.25 0.57 -9.88
C ARG A 77 -8.94 0.70 -8.38
N TRP A 78 -9.91 0.40 -7.50
CA TRP A 78 -9.76 0.45 -6.04
C TRP A 78 -9.99 -0.93 -5.42
N ASN A 79 -8.90 -1.68 -5.20
CA ASN A 79 -8.94 -3.02 -4.65
C ASN A 79 -8.42 -3.01 -3.23
N ILE A 80 -9.19 -3.54 -2.27
CA ILE A 80 -8.85 -3.49 -0.84
C ILE A 80 -8.99 -4.89 -0.24
N THR A 81 -7.94 -5.38 0.43
CA THR A 81 -7.89 -6.75 0.96
C THR A 81 -7.07 -6.85 2.24
N THR A 82 -7.29 -7.90 3.03
CA THR A 82 -6.40 -8.27 4.14
C THR A 82 -5.19 -9.10 3.70
N SER A 83 -5.18 -9.55 2.44
CA SER A 83 -4.21 -10.53 1.95
C SER A 83 -3.13 -9.91 1.08
N THR A 84 -1.90 -9.81 1.62
CA THR A 84 -0.72 -9.41 0.83
C THR A 84 -0.48 -10.35 -0.35
N SER A 85 -0.73 -11.65 -0.20
CA SER A 85 -0.52 -12.65 -1.26
C SER A 85 -1.56 -12.60 -2.37
N GLU A 86 -2.72 -12.01 -2.12
CA GLU A 86 -3.71 -11.68 -3.14
C GLU A 86 -3.26 -10.45 -3.93
N ALA A 87 -2.82 -9.39 -3.24
CA ALA A 87 -2.51 -8.10 -3.85
C ALA A 87 -1.21 -8.08 -4.65
N VAL A 88 -0.09 -8.49 -4.02
CA VAL A 88 1.27 -8.26 -4.54
C VAL A 88 1.51 -8.83 -5.95
N PRO A 89 0.98 -10.00 -6.35
CA PRO A 89 1.14 -10.51 -7.71
C PRO A 89 0.62 -9.57 -8.82
N HIS A 90 -0.27 -8.63 -8.49
CA HIS A 90 -0.83 -7.67 -9.44
C HIS A 90 -0.04 -6.36 -9.52
N CYS A 91 0.91 -6.12 -8.62
CA CYS A 91 1.53 -4.80 -8.44
C CYS A 91 2.85 -4.65 -9.22
N ASP A 92 2.98 -3.50 -9.90
CA ASP A 92 4.25 -3.04 -10.48
C ASP A 92 5.13 -2.36 -9.42
N VAL A 93 4.50 -1.65 -8.47
CA VAL A 93 5.15 -0.95 -7.36
C VAL A 93 4.42 -1.30 -6.07
N VAL A 94 5.15 -1.59 -5.00
CA VAL A 94 4.59 -1.86 -3.66
C VAL A 94 5.24 -0.93 -2.65
N LEU A 95 4.45 -0.12 -1.97
CA LEU A 95 4.88 0.75 -0.88
C LEU A 95 4.55 0.07 0.46
N VAL A 96 5.54 0.04 1.37
CA VAL A 96 5.38 -0.51 2.72
C VAL A 96 5.31 0.65 3.71
N THR A 97 4.12 0.87 4.27
CA THR A 97 3.73 2.01 5.12
C THR A 97 3.17 1.50 6.46
N VAL A 98 3.82 0.51 7.06
CA VAL A 98 3.42 -0.13 8.32
C VAL A 98 4.02 0.60 9.52
N PRO A 99 3.38 0.54 10.71
CA PRO A 99 3.85 1.29 11.86
C PRO A 99 5.22 0.80 12.35
N THR A 100 6.02 1.71 12.88
CA THR A 100 7.25 1.42 13.63
C THR A 100 7.14 2.01 15.03
N PRO A 101 6.26 1.45 15.88
CA PRO A 101 6.00 2.02 17.20
C PRO A 101 7.26 1.97 18.07
N VAL A 102 7.35 2.87 19.04
CA VAL A 102 8.50 2.92 19.95
C VAL A 102 8.28 1.94 21.10
N THR A 103 9.27 1.08 21.36
CA THR A 103 9.28 0.16 22.50
C THR A 103 9.56 0.88 23.82
N GLU A 104 9.39 0.19 24.95
CA GLU A 104 9.71 0.73 26.29
C GLU A 104 11.18 1.20 26.39
N ASP A 105 12.09 0.58 25.62
CA ASP A 105 13.51 0.93 25.56
C ASP A 105 13.83 2.10 24.60
N LEU A 106 12.81 2.85 24.15
CA LEU A 106 12.94 3.96 23.19
C LEU A 106 13.56 3.57 21.84
N LYS A 107 13.30 2.33 21.40
CA LYS A 107 13.73 1.83 20.08
C LYS A 107 12.50 1.60 19.19
N PRO A 108 12.61 1.78 17.86
CA PRO A 108 11.54 1.41 16.96
C PRO A 108 11.39 -0.12 16.94
N ASP A 109 10.17 -0.57 17.08
CA ASP A 109 9.78 -1.95 16.84
C ASP A 109 9.67 -2.18 15.33
N LEU A 110 10.67 -2.88 14.77
CA LEU A 110 10.75 -3.19 13.35
C LEU A 110 10.02 -4.49 12.98
N THR A 111 9.38 -5.19 13.94
CA THR A 111 8.70 -6.47 13.68
C THR A 111 7.60 -6.34 12.63
N TYR A 112 6.90 -5.21 12.61
CA TYR A 112 5.89 -4.89 11.60
C TYR A 112 6.49 -4.78 10.20
N VAL A 113 7.59 -4.02 10.05
CA VAL A 113 8.32 -3.87 8.78
C VAL A 113 8.87 -5.21 8.30
N GLN A 114 9.45 -6.00 9.20
CA GLN A 114 9.99 -7.33 8.87
C GLN A 114 8.88 -8.28 8.42
N SER A 115 7.73 -8.26 9.11
CA SER A 115 6.58 -9.11 8.77
C SER A 115 5.95 -8.71 7.45
N ALA A 116 5.75 -7.41 7.22
CA ALA A 116 5.26 -6.87 5.96
C ALA A 116 6.22 -7.17 4.80
N GLY A 117 7.52 -6.95 5.01
CA GLY A 117 8.56 -7.28 4.03
C GLY A 117 8.52 -8.76 3.66
N ARG A 118 8.50 -9.65 4.65
CA ARG A 118 8.40 -11.10 4.40
C ARG A 118 7.15 -11.45 3.58
N ALA A 119 5.99 -10.95 3.99
CA ALA A 119 4.74 -11.19 3.26
C ALA A 119 4.80 -10.70 1.81
N VAL A 120 5.40 -9.53 1.56
CA VAL A 120 5.59 -9.00 0.20
C VAL A 120 6.53 -9.89 -0.60
N PHE A 121 7.73 -10.19 -0.09
CA PHE A 121 8.73 -10.96 -0.82
C PHE A 121 8.29 -12.41 -1.08
N ASP A 122 7.57 -13.03 -0.15
CA ASP A 122 7.01 -14.38 -0.33
C ASP A 122 5.88 -14.41 -1.38
N SER A 123 5.23 -13.26 -1.61
CA SER A 123 4.15 -13.11 -2.59
C SER A 123 4.62 -12.64 -3.98
N LEU A 124 5.89 -12.28 -4.13
CA LEU A 124 6.43 -11.86 -5.42
C LEU A 124 6.48 -13.03 -6.41
N VAL A 125 6.01 -12.77 -7.62
CA VAL A 125 6.13 -13.73 -8.72
C VAL A 125 7.58 -13.79 -9.17
N ARG A 126 8.16 -14.99 -9.27
CA ARG A 126 9.54 -15.16 -9.75
C ARG A 126 9.69 -14.55 -11.15
N GLY A 127 10.74 -13.75 -11.35
CA GLY A 127 11.01 -13.07 -12.61
C GLY A 127 10.19 -11.78 -12.82
N SER A 128 9.29 -11.43 -11.90
CA SER A 128 8.64 -10.11 -11.90
C SER A 128 9.65 -8.98 -11.71
N ARG A 129 9.27 -7.79 -12.18
CA ARG A 129 10.05 -6.55 -12.03
C ARG A 129 9.33 -5.58 -11.11
N THR A 130 8.92 -6.05 -9.95
CA THR A 130 8.21 -5.21 -8.97
C THR A 130 9.21 -4.33 -8.21
N ILE A 131 8.89 -3.04 -8.08
CA ILE A 131 9.62 -2.12 -7.21
C ILE A 131 9.00 -2.21 -5.81
N VAL A 132 9.83 -2.48 -4.80
CA VAL A 132 9.39 -2.42 -3.40
C VAL A 132 10.02 -1.18 -2.77
N VAL A 133 9.17 -0.28 -2.27
CA VAL A 133 9.55 0.97 -1.61
C VAL A 133 9.24 0.83 -0.12
N LEU A 134 10.27 0.90 0.71
CA LEU A 134 10.08 1.03 2.16
C LEU A 134 9.89 2.50 2.49
N GLU A 135 8.67 2.88 2.82
CA GLU A 135 8.31 4.25 3.20
C GLU A 135 8.27 4.41 4.73
N SER A 136 7.93 3.33 5.45
CA SER A 136 7.92 3.28 6.92
C SER A 136 9.22 3.84 7.50
N THR A 137 9.12 4.61 8.59
CA THR A 137 10.31 5.20 9.23
C THR A 137 11.18 4.11 9.87
N VAL A 138 12.40 3.95 9.33
CA VAL A 138 13.41 3.00 9.80
C VAL A 138 14.75 3.68 10.05
N TYR A 139 15.68 2.98 10.70
CA TYR A 139 17.07 3.44 10.79
C TYR A 139 17.76 3.41 9.40
N PRO A 140 18.70 4.33 9.13
CA PRO A 140 19.53 4.33 7.93
C PRO A 140 20.38 3.07 7.75
#